data_AF-A0A3N5UYD6-F1
#
_entry.id   AF-A0A3N5UYD6-F1
#
_cell.length_a   1.000
_cell.length_b   1.000
_cell.length_c   1.000
_cell.angle_alpha   90.00
_cell.angle_beta   90.00
_cell.angle_gamma   90.00
#
_symmetry.space_group_name_H-M   'P 1'
#
loop_
_entity.id
_entity.type
_entity.pdbx_description
1 polymer ?
#
loop_
_entity_poly.entity_id
_entity_poly.type
_entity_poly.pdbx_seq_one_letter_code
_entity_poly.pdbx_strand_id
1 'polypeptide(L)'
;MKRCPKCNLEKVFEEFGKDKQKIDGLRSYCKECQRIISSDQRKKDPEYMKKYSPQYREKNREILRRKAAVNFENNREKLLRQGRESYYRNQEEIAKRRKLKRDSSEARKKEAERQKEWRERNKEKYSSYIRKWQTKNRVKTNAHAKVNRAVSSGRLKRSMKCQECGLRCKTEGHHEDYSKPLDVIWLCRHCHASKLETVEV
;
A
#
# COMPACT_ATOMS: atom_id res chain seq x y z
N MET A 1 -25.18 -48.12 21.11
CA MET A 1 -25.95 -47.72 19.90
C MET A 1 -27.02 -46.72 20.31
N LYS A 2 -27.36 -45.75 19.46
CA LYS A 2 -28.43 -44.75 19.70
C LYS A 2 -29.21 -44.52 18.41
N ARG A 3 -30.53 -44.44 18.51
CA ARG A 3 -31.43 -44.15 17.38
C ARG A 3 -31.54 -42.64 17.15
N CYS A 4 -31.33 -42.19 15.91
CA CYS A 4 -31.54 -40.79 15.54
C CYS A 4 -33.02 -40.53 15.20
N PRO A 5 -33.72 -39.57 15.86
CA PRO A 5 -35.13 -39.29 15.57
C PRO A 5 -35.43 -38.67 14.21
N LYS A 6 -34.41 -38.15 13.50
CA LYS A 6 -34.59 -37.49 12.19
C LYS A 6 -34.48 -38.47 11.02
N CYS A 7 -33.42 -39.28 10.99
CA CYS A 7 -33.23 -40.29 9.94
C CYS A 7 -33.71 -41.69 10.34
N ASN A 8 -34.13 -41.87 11.59
CA ASN A 8 -34.62 -43.13 12.16
C ASN A 8 -33.61 -44.30 12.16
N LEU A 9 -32.34 -44.06 11.83
CA LEU A 9 -31.28 -45.06 11.85
C LEU A 9 -30.66 -45.21 13.24
N GLU A 10 -30.31 -46.44 13.61
CA GLU A 10 -29.44 -46.74 14.75
C GLU A 10 -27.98 -46.52 14.36
N LYS A 11 -27.26 -45.71 15.14
CA LYS A 11 -25.85 -45.40 14.90
C LYS A 11 -25.03 -45.60 16.17
N VAL A 12 -23.72 -45.77 16.01
CA VAL A 12 -22.77 -45.80 17.13
C VAL A 12 -22.72 -44.45 17.85
N PHE A 13 -22.30 -44.42 19.11
CA PHE A 13 -22.35 -43.20 19.93
C PHE A 13 -21.43 -42.09 19.41
N GLU A 14 -20.34 -42.45 18.74
CA GLU A 14 -19.40 -41.56 18.07
C GLU A 14 -20.07 -40.75 16.95
N GLU A 15 -21.18 -41.24 16.39
CA GLU A 15 -21.97 -40.52 15.39
C GLU A 15 -22.86 -39.44 16.00
N PHE A 16 -22.85 -39.26 17.32
CA PHE A 16 -23.58 -38.22 18.04
C PHE A 16 -22.60 -37.19 18.62
N GLY A 17 -22.98 -35.90 18.58
CA GLY A 17 -22.17 -34.84 19.18
C GLY A 17 -22.31 -34.83 20.70
N LYS A 18 -21.28 -34.36 21.42
CA LYS A 18 -21.37 -34.17 22.88
C LYS A 18 -22.35 -33.05 23.23
N ASP A 19 -23.14 -33.25 24.27
CA ASP A 19 -24.05 -32.25 24.84
C ASP A 19 -24.09 -32.38 26.36
N LYS A 20 -23.56 -31.37 27.04
CA LYS A 20 -23.45 -31.36 28.51
C LYS A 20 -24.81 -31.24 29.22
N GLN A 21 -25.87 -30.92 28.49
CA GLN A 21 -27.22 -30.81 29.05
C GLN A 21 -28.00 -32.14 29.02
N LYS A 22 -27.49 -33.17 28.34
CA LYS A 22 -28.15 -34.48 28.24
C LYS A 22 -27.57 -35.45 29.25
N ILE A 23 -28.46 -36.29 29.80
CA ILE A 23 -28.11 -37.30 30.82
C ILE A 23 -27.04 -38.27 30.30
N ASP A 24 -27.16 -38.70 29.04
CA ASP A 24 -26.19 -39.58 28.38
C ASP A 24 -25.00 -38.83 27.76
N GLY A 25 -24.93 -37.50 27.93
CA GLY A 25 -23.87 -36.65 27.38
C GLY A 25 -23.88 -36.50 25.85
N LEU A 26 -24.89 -37.02 25.15
CA LEU A 26 -24.94 -37.09 23.68
C LEU A 26 -26.19 -36.41 23.12
N ARG A 27 -26.02 -35.68 22.01
CA ARG A 27 -27.13 -35.06 21.27
C ARG A 27 -28.17 -36.11 20.83
N SER A 28 -29.42 -35.68 20.70
CA SER A 28 -30.51 -36.54 20.21
C SER A 28 -30.39 -36.87 18.72
N TYR A 29 -29.88 -35.94 17.90
CA TYR A 29 -29.66 -36.15 16.47
C TYR A 29 -28.22 -36.58 16.17
N CYS A 30 -28.04 -37.46 15.18
CA CYS A 30 -26.71 -37.79 14.69
C CYS A 30 -26.03 -36.55 14.07
N LYS A 31 -24.70 -36.55 14.02
CA LYS A 31 -23.87 -35.43 13.52
C LYS A 31 -24.32 -34.97 12.13
N GLU A 32 -24.68 -35.90 11.26
CA GLU A 32 -25.18 -35.61 9.92
C GLU A 32 -26.53 -34.86 9.94
N CYS A 33 -27.54 -35.43 10.60
CA CYS A 33 -28.83 -34.78 10.77
C CYS A 33 -28.71 -33.42 11.45
N GLN A 34 -27.81 -33.29 12.44
CA GLN A 34 -27.54 -32.05 13.14
C GLN A 34 -26.95 -30.98 12.21
N ARG A 35 -26.03 -31.34 11.31
CA ARG A 35 -25.49 -30.41 10.31
C ARG A 35 -26.58 -29.86 9.39
N ILE A 36 -27.50 -30.72 8.95
CA ILE A 36 -28.63 -30.33 8.10
C ILE A 36 -29.55 -29.36 8.86
N ILE A 37 -29.98 -29.71 10.09
CA ILE A 37 -30.83 -28.85 10.91
C ILE A 37 -30.17 -27.47 11.14
N SER A 38 -28.90 -27.45 11.53
CA SER A 38 -28.16 -26.20 11.76
C SER A 38 -27.90 -25.42 10.47
N SER A 39 -27.81 -26.08 9.31
CA SER A 39 -27.75 -25.42 8.00
C SER A 39 -29.07 -24.77 7.65
N ASP A 40 -30.19 -25.51 7.76
CA ASP A 40 -31.53 -25.02 7.43
C ASP A 40 -31.92 -23.85 8.34
N GLN A 41 -31.59 -23.91 9.63
CA GLN A 41 -31.82 -22.82 10.56
C GLN A 41 -31.04 -21.55 10.16
N ARG A 42 -29.78 -21.69 9.73
CA ARG A 42 -28.97 -20.56 9.24
C ARG A 42 -29.52 -19.97 7.94
N LYS A 43 -30.16 -20.77 7.09
CA LYS A 43 -30.78 -20.34 5.84
C LYS A 43 -32.15 -19.66 6.06
N LYS A 44 -32.93 -20.13 7.03
CA LYS A 44 -34.26 -19.60 7.35
C LYS A 44 -34.21 -18.21 7.98
N ASP A 45 -33.15 -17.91 8.73
CA ASP A 45 -32.96 -16.59 9.35
C ASP A 45 -31.51 -16.08 9.18
N PRO A 46 -31.15 -15.65 7.96
CA PRO A 46 -29.83 -15.09 7.68
C PRO A 46 -29.59 -13.77 8.41
N GLU A 47 -30.66 -13.01 8.68
CA GLU A 47 -30.60 -11.70 9.33
C GLU A 47 -30.24 -11.83 10.81
N TYR A 48 -30.85 -12.77 11.53
CA TYR A 48 -30.44 -13.13 12.88
C TYR A 48 -28.97 -13.54 12.93
N MET A 49 -28.50 -14.36 11.99
CA MET A 49 -27.10 -14.80 11.97
C MET A 49 -26.13 -13.64 11.68
N LYS A 50 -26.51 -12.69 10.81
CA LYS A 50 -25.74 -11.48 10.52
C LYS A 50 -25.62 -10.58 11.75
N LYS A 51 -26.66 -10.48 12.58
CA LYS A 51 -26.66 -9.72 13.85
C LYS A 51 -25.94 -10.45 14.98
N TYR A 52 -26.15 -11.77 15.09
CA TYR A 52 -25.64 -12.61 16.18
C TYR A 52 -24.13 -12.88 16.07
N SER A 53 -23.60 -13.08 14.86
CA SER A 53 -22.18 -13.40 14.65
C SER A 53 -21.21 -12.33 15.18
N PRO A 54 -21.42 -11.02 14.95
CA PRO A 54 -20.63 -9.96 15.60
C PRO A 54 -20.74 -9.98 17.13
N GLN A 55 -21.96 -10.10 17.68
CA GLN A 55 -22.18 -10.13 19.13
C GLN A 55 -21.49 -11.33 19.79
N TYR A 56 -21.55 -12.49 19.15
CA TYR A 56 -20.87 -13.70 19.61
C TYR A 56 -19.34 -13.52 19.57
N ARG A 57 -18.79 -12.98 18.47
CA ARG A 57 -17.36 -12.68 18.34
C ARG A 57 -16.89 -11.71 19.41
N GLU A 58 -17.68 -10.69 19.71
CA GLU A 58 -17.37 -9.70 20.75
C GLU A 58 -17.39 -10.33 22.14
N LYS A 59 -18.49 -10.98 22.52
CA LYS A 59 -18.63 -11.66 23.82
C LYS A 59 -17.57 -12.75 24.05
N ASN A 60 -17.09 -13.39 22.99
CA ASN A 60 -16.08 -14.44 23.07
C ASN A 60 -14.71 -13.99 22.56
N ARG A 61 -14.46 -12.67 22.43
CA ARG A 61 -13.26 -12.13 21.78
C ARG A 61 -11.98 -12.71 22.35
N GLU A 62 -11.87 -12.76 23.68
CA GLU A 62 -10.67 -13.24 24.36
C GLU A 62 -10.50 -14.77 24.21
N ILE A 63 -11.59 -15.54 24.32
CA ILE A 63 -11.56 -16.99 24.11
C ILE A 63 -11.15 -17.31 22.67
N LEU A 64 -11.70 -16.59 21.69
CA LEU A 64 -11.38 -16.76 20.28
C LEU A 64 -9.92 -16.37 19.99
N ARG A 65 -9.43 -15.28 20.60
CA ARG A 65 -8.03 -14.85 20.49
C ARG A 65 -7.09 -15.89 21.07
N ARG A 66 -7.39 -16.43 22.26
CA ARG A 66 -6.61 -17.51 22.89
C ARG A 66 -6.59 -18.76 22.01
N LYS A 67 -7.75 -19.18 21.50
CA LYS A 67 -7.86 -20.32 20.58
C LYS A 67 -7.06 -20.09 19.29
N ALA A 68 -7.12 -18.88 18.72
CA ALA A 68 -6.35 -18.52 17.54
C ALA A 68 -4.83 -18.52 17.81
N ALA A 69 -4.39 -18.04 18.98
CA ALA A 69 -2.99 -18.07 19.38
C ALA A 69 -2.49 -19.50 19.56
N VAL A 70 -3.23 -20.35 20.29
CA VAL A 70 -2.90 -21.78 20.44
C VAL A 70 -2.89 -22.49 19.10
N ASN A 71 -3.87 -22.21 18.23
CA ASN A 71 -3.90 -22.78 16.89
C ASN A 71 -2.70 -22.33 16.05
N PHE A 72 -2.34 -21.04 16.12
CA PHE A 72 -1.16 -20.50 15.45
C PHE A 72 0.09 -21.19 15.94
N GLU A 73 0.29 -21.33 17.26
CA GLU A 73 1.47 -21.98 17.84
C GLU A 73 1.57 -23.43 17.38
N ASN A 74 0.48 -24.20 17.52
CA ASN A 74 0.43 -25.61 17.11
C ASN A 74 0.62 -25.81 15.60
N ASN A 75 0.43 -24.77 14.78
CA ASN A 75 0.57 -24.84 13.32
C ASN A 75 1.60 -23.84 12.78
N ARG A 76 2.50 -23.34 13.65
CA ARG A 76 3.30 -22.14 13.38
C ARG A 76 4.14 -22.28 12.13
N GLU A 77 4.88 -23.37 12.03
CA GLU A 77 5.76 -23.64 10.89
C GLU A 77 4.97 -23.71 9.58
N LYS A 78 3.86 -24.46 9.56
CA LYS A 78 2.98 -24.60 8.40
C LYS A 78 2.41 -23.24 7.96
N LEU A 79 1.88 -22.45 8.91
CA LEU A 79 1.28 -21.15 8.62
C LEU A 79 2.32 -20.13 8.13
N LEU A 80 3.51 -20.11 8.71
CA LEU A 80 4.60 -19.25 8.26
C LEU A 80 5.10 -19.64 6.87
N ARG A 81 5.24 -20.94 6.59
CA ARG A 81 5.59 -21.45 5.25
C ARG A 81 4.55 -21.02 4.22
N GLN A 82 3.26 -21.25 4.49
CA GLN A 82 2.17 -20.83 3.62
C GLN A 82 2.14 -19.30 3.42
N GLY A 83 2.39 -18.53 4.48
CA GLY A 83 2.48 -17.07 4.39
C GLY A 83 3.64 -16.61 3.51
N ARG A 84 4.80 -17.25 3.63
CA ARG A 84 5.99 -16.99 2.81
C ARG A 84 5.77 -17.35 1.34
N GLU A 85 5.23 -18.54 1.08
CA GLU A 85 4.86 -18.97 -0.28
C GLU A 85 3.86 -18.01 -0.92
N SER A 86 2.84 -17.60 -0.16
CA SER A 86 1.87 -16.61 -0.61
C SER A 86 2.52 -15.26 -0.91
N TYR A 87 3.46 -14.80 -0.07
CA TYR A 87 4.19 -13.56 -0.32
C TYR A 87 4.98 -13.62 -1.64
N TYR A 88 5.77 -14.67 -1.85
CA TYR A 88 6.57 -14.82 -3.08
C TYR A 88 5.68 -14.98 -4.32
N ARG A 89 4.62 -15.80 -4.24
CA ARG A 89 3.66 -15.98 -5.34
C ARG A 89 3.01 -14.65 -5.75
N ASN A 90 2.74 -13.76 -4.80
CA ASN A 90 2.05 -12.50 -5.04
C ASN A 90 2.99 -11.28 -5.03
N GLN A 91 4.32 -11.47 -5.07
CA GLN A 91 5.28 -10.39 -4.86
C GLN A 91 5.12 -9.24 -5.85
N GLU A 92 4.87 -9.56 -7.12
CA GLU A 92 4.69 -8.58 -8.18
C GLU A 92 3.39 -7.81 -8.01
N GLU A 93 2.30 -8.49 -7.65
CA GLU A 93 1.01 -7.85 -7.40
C GLU A 93 1.10 -6.93 -6.17
N ILE A 94 1.76 -7.38 -5.10
CA ILE A 94 2.04 -6.58 -3.91
C ILE A 94 2.86 -5.35 -4.29
N ALA A 95 3.91 -5.52 -5.10
CA ALA A 95 4.75 -4.41 -5.59
C ALA A 95 3.95 -3.44 -6.46
N LYS A 96 3.14 -3.93 -7.39
CA LYS A 96 2.24 -3.15 -8.25
C LYS A 96 1.25 -2.35 -7.41
N ARG A 97 0.61 -2.97 -6.42
CA ARG A 97 -0.33 -2.31 -5.50
C ARG A 97 0.35 -1.24 -4.66
N ARG A 98 1.56 -1.52 -4.14
CA ARG A 98 2.39 -0.54 -3.41
C ARG A 98 2.75 0.65 -4.31
N LYS A 99 3.16 0.39 -5.56
CA LYS A 99 3.46 1.41 -6.57
C LYS A 99 2.22 2.26 -6.88
N LEU A 100 1.08 1.65 -7.20
CA LEU A 100 -0.18 2.36 -7.44
C LEU A 100 -0.59 3.24 -6.24
N LYS A 101 -0.48 2.70 -5.02
CA LYS A 101 -0.78 3.48 -3.81
C LYS A 101 0.18 4.66 -3.66
N ARG A 102 1.49 4.45 -3.83
CA ARG A 102 2.51 5.51 -3.76
C ARG A 102 2.30 6.59 -4.83
N ASP A 103 1.97 6.15 -6.04
CA ASP A 103 1.84 7.02 -7.21
C ASP A 103 0.43 7.64 -7.30
N SER A 104 -0.48 7.30 -6.39
CA SER A 104 -1.81 7.90 -6.30
C SER A 104 -1.73 9.40 -6.00
N SER A 105 -2.69 10.17 -6.52
CA SER A 105 -2.81 11.61 -6.27
C SER A 105 -2.84 11.93 -4.77
N GLU A 106 -3.59 11.13 -4.01
CA GLU A 106 -3.72 11.26 -2.57
C GLU A 106 -2.40 11.04 -1.83
N ALA A 107 -1.63 10.01 -2.19
CA ALA A 107 -0.32 9.78 -1.59
C ALA A 107 0.68 10.90 -1.94
N ARG A 108 0.65 11.40 -3.18
CA ARG A 108 1.46 12.55 -3.60
C ARG A 108 1.11 13.81 -2.81
N LYS A 109 -0.19 14.06 -2.59
CA LYS A 109 -0.68 15.20 -1.80
C LYS A 109 -0.21 15.10 -0.35
N LYS A 110 -0.41 13.96 0.30
CA LYS A 110 0.06 13.70 1.67
C LYS A 110 1.57 13.84 1.80
N GLU A 111 2.34 13.35 0.83
CA GLU A 111 3.79 13.51 0.85
C GLU A 111 4.21 14.98 0.68
N ALA A 112 3.58 15.72 -0.22
CA ALA A 112 3.84 17.15 -0.40
C ALA A 112 3.52 17.96 0.87
N GLU A 113 2.41 17.64 1.55
CA GLU A 113 2.03 18.22 2.85
C GLU A 113 3.08 17.90 3.92
N ARG A 114 3.46 16.63 4.08
CA ARG A 114 4.53 16.23 5.01
C ARG A 114 5.84 16.95 4.75
N GLN A 115 6.26 17.07 3.48
CA GLN A 115 7.48 17.79 3.12
C GLN A 115 7.37 19.30 3.40
N LYS A 116 6.20 19.89 3.16
CA LYS A 116 5.93 21.29 3.51
C LYS A 116 6.04 21.51 5.02
N GLU A 117 5.33 20.72 5.82
CA GLU A 117 5.39 20.78 7.28
C GLU A 117 6.81 20.54 7.82
N TRP A 118 7.54 19.60 7.22
CA TRP A 118 8.93 19.36 7.58
C TRP A 118 9.80 20.58 7.28
N ARG A 119 9.66 21.21 6.10
CA ARG A 119 10.39 22.43 5.73
C ARG A 119 10.04 23.62 6.64
N GLU A 120 8.78 23.75 7.05
CA GLU A 120 8.33 24.81 7.95
C GLU A 120 8.91 24.60 9.37
N ARG A 121 8.78 23.39 9.92
CA ARG A 121 9.35 23.04 11.23
C ARG A 121 10.87 23.08 11.27
N ASN A 122 11.52 22.81 10.13
CA ASN A 122 12.98 22.74 10.02
C ASN A 122 13.52 23.86 9.13
N LYS A 123 12.95 25.07 9.22
CA LYS A 123 13.27 26.20 8.33
C LYS A 123 14.77 26.49 8.29
N GLU A 124 15.42 26.62 9.44
CA GLU A 124 16.86 26.91 9.55
C GLU A 124 17.71 25.80 8.94
N LYS A 125 17.40 24.54 9.28
CA LYS A 125 18.09 23.36 8.73
C LYS A 125 17.94 23.29 7.22
N TYR A 126 16.74 23.52 6.70
CA TYR A 126 16.48 23.56 5.27
C TYR A 126 17.24 24.70 4.59
N SER A 127 17.22 25.91 5.15
CA SER A 127 18.03 27.03 4.65
C SER A 127 19.52 26.74 4.66
N SER A 128 20.04 26.09 5.70
CA SER A 128 21.45 25.69 5.78
C SER A 128 21.82 24.68 4.68
N TYR A 129 20.93 23.73 4.38
CA TYR A 129 21.11 22.75 3.31
C TYR A 129 21.17 23.44 1.94
N ILE A 130 20.22 24.36 1.68
CA ILE A 130 20.21 25.14 0.44
C ILE A 130 21.47 25.98 0.28
N ARG A 131 21.91 26.68 1.34
CA ARG A 131 23.17 27.46 1.32
C ARG A 131 24.38 26.58 1.00
N LYS A 132 24.52 25.43 1.67
CA LYS A 132 25.61 24.48 1.40
C LYS A 132 25.60 24.01 -0.05
N TRP A 133 24.44 23.69 -0.61
CA TRP A 133 24.30 23.28 -2.01
C TRP A 133 24.69 24.42 -2.97
N GLN A 134 24.24 25.65 -2.71
CA GLN A 134 24.57 26.83 -3.51
C GLN A 134 26.07 27.17 -3.48
N THR A 135 26.70 27.09 -2.31
CA THR A 135 28.14 27.31 -2.17
C THR A 135 28.94 26.29 -2.98
N LYS A 136 28.57 24.99 -2.88
CA LYS A 136 29.22 23.92 -3.65
C LYS A 136 28.97 24.06 -5.16
N ASN A 137 27.79 24.52 -5.56
CA ASN A 137 27.36 24.64 -6.96
C ASN A 137 27.30 26.12 -7.40
N ARG A 138 28.30 26.92 -7.01
CA ARG A 138 28.28 28.38 -7.24
C ARG A 138 28.23 28.73 -8.72
N VAL A 139 29.03 28.04 -9.55
CA VAL A 139 29.07 28.28 -11.01
C VAL A 139 27.70 28.00 -11.63
N LYS A 140 27.08 26.86 -11.30
CA LYS A 140 25.75 26.49 -11.78
C LYS A 140 24.67 27.47 -11.31
N THR A 141 24.69 27.83 -10.03
CA THR A 141 23.74 28.78 -9.44
C THR A 141 23.85 30.15 -10.11
N ASN A 142 25.08 30.63 -10.35
CA ASN A 142 25.33 31.89 -11.03
C ASN A 142 24.88 31.87 -12.49
N ALA A 143 25.13 30.77 -13.21
CA ALA A 143 24.70 30.63 -14.60
C ALA A 143 23.18 30.71 -14.73
N HIS A 144 22.45 29.91 -13.95
CA HIS A 144 21.00 29.98 -13.92
C HIS A 144 20.47 31.36 -13.52
N ALA A 145 21.08 32.03 -12.54
CA ALA A 145 20.68 33.38 -12.13
C ALA A 145 20.87 34.40 -13.28
N LYS A 146 21.97 34.31 -14.03
CA LYS A 146 22.24 35.19 -15.18
C LYS A 146 21.27 34.96 -16.34
N VAL A 147 20.96 33.70 -16.68
CA VAL A 147 19.91 33.36 -17.68
C VAL A 147 18.57 33.94 -17.26
N ASN A 148 18.13 33.67 -16.03
CA ASN A 148 16.83 34.11 -15.55
C ASN A 148 16.68 35.62 -15.61
N ARG A 149 17.72 36.37 -15.19
CA ARG A 149 17.75 37.83 -15.30
C ARG A 149 17.73 38.29 -16.76
N ALA A 150 18.46 37.62 -17.64
CA ALA A 150 18.49 37.98 -19.07
C ALA A 150 17.14 37.75 -19.74
N VAL A 151 16.44 36.68 -19.38
CA VAL A 151 15.09 36.39 -19.90
C VAL A 151 14.07 37.37 -19.35
N SER A 152 14.10 37.67 -18.04
CA SER A 152 13.15 38.60 -17.42
C SER A 152 13.32 40.03 -17.94
N SER A 153 14.56 40.43 -18.25
CA SER A 153 14.86 41.75 -18.83
C SER A 153 14.67 41.80 -20.36
N GLY A 154 14.35 40.68 -21.00
CA GLY A 154 14.20 40.59 -22.46
C GLY A 154 15.52 40.55 -23.26
N ARG A 155 16.68 40.68 -22.60
CA ARG A 155 18.02 40.59 -23.23
C ARG A 155 18.30 39.21 -23.83
N LEU A 156 17.66 38.16 -23.31
CA LEU A 156 17.71 36.81 -23.85
C LEU A 156 16.29 36.32 -24.14
N LYS A 157 16.00 35.99 -25.40
CA LYS A 157 14.68 35.48 -25.79
C LYS A 157 14.61 33.97 -25.56
N ARG A 158 13.67 33.53 -24.72
CA ARG A 158 13.37 32.11 -24.53
C ARG A 158 12.70 31.53 -25.78
N SER A 159 13.24 30.44 -26.32
CA SER A 159 12.57 29.70 -27.39
C SER A 159 11.32 28.97 -26.86
N MET A 160 10.18 29.12 -27.53
CA MET A 160 8.95 28.37 -27.19
C MET A 160 8.89 26.99 -27.86
N LYS A 161 9.95 26.58 -28.56
CA LYS A 161 10.12 25.24 -29.14
C LYS A 161 11.38 24.59 -28.58
N CYS A 162 11.30 23.31 -28.24
CA CYS A 162 12.46 22.52 -27.87
C CYS A 162 13.43 22.42 -29.05
N GLN A 163 14.72 22.69 -28.83
CA GLN A 163 15.72 22.61 -29.89
C GLN A 163 16.14 21.18 -30.22
N GLU A 164 15.82 20.21 -29.38
CA GLU A 164 16.11 18.79 -29.63
C GLU A 164 14.93 18.07 -30.29
N CYS A 165 13.73 18.16 -29.72
CA CYS A 165 12.56 17.47 -30.25
C CYS A 165 11.59 18.34 -31.07
N GLY A 166 11.84 19.65 -31.20
CA GLY A 166 11.02 20.57 -31.99
C GLY A 166 9.65 20.95 -31.38
N LEU A 167 9.19 20.25 -30.34
CA LEU A 167 7.86 20.46 -29.76
C LEU A 167 7.70 21.85 -29.12
N ARG A 168 6.55 22.49 -29.38
CA ARG A 168 6.18 23.77 -28.76
C ARG A 168 5.85 23.53 -27.28
N CYS A 169 6.64 24.10 -26.38
CA CYS A 169 6.52 23.90 -24.94
C CYS A 169 7.18 25.05 -24.15
N LYS A 170 6.96 25.08 -22.83
CA LYS A 170 7.75 25.93 -21.93
C LYS A 170 9.13 25.30 -21.75
N THR A 171 10.15 25.89 -22.38
CA THR A 171 11.52 25.38 -22.34
C THR A 171 12.28 25.81 -21.09
N GLU A 172 13.25 24.98 -20.71
CA GLU A 172 14.24 25.21 -19.67
C GLU A 172 15.61 25.43 -20.35
N GLY A 173 16.44 26.31 -19.79
CA GLY A 173 17.77 26.60 -20.31
C GLY A 173 18.77 25.55 -19.83
N HIS A 174 19.18 24.66 -20.73
CA HIS A 174 20.25 23.70 -20.51
C HIS A 174 21.61 24.37 -20.74
N HIS A 175 22.56 24.15 -19.83
CA HIS A 175 23.93 24.62 -19.98
C HIS A 175 24.83 23.43 -20.27
N GLU A 176 25.47 23.41 -21.43
CA GLU A 176 26.56 22.47 -21.72
C GLU A 176 27.84 22.93 -21.00
N ASP A 177 28.11 24.23 -21.03
CA ASP A 177 29.20 24.87 -20.32
C ASP A 177 28.68 25.95 -19.36
N TYR A 178 28.66 25.64 -18.06
CA TYR A 178 28.20 26.57 -17.02
C TYR A 178 29.10 27.81 -16.86
N SER A 179 30.31 27.83 -17.45
CA SER A 179 31.17 29.03 -17.50
C SER A 179 30.64 30.09 -18.48
N LYS A 180 29.77 29.67 -19.43
CA LYS A 180 29.11 30.52 -20.43
C LYS A 180 27.61 30.68 -20.11
N PRO A 181 27.27 31.54 -19.15
CA PRO A 181 25.96 31.53 -18.50
C PRO A 181 24.80 32.04 -19.36
N LEU A 182 25.03 32.48 -20.60
CA LEU A 182 23.96 32.90 -21.51
C LEU A 182 23.90 32.01 -22.75
N ASP A 183 24.86 31.09 -22.88
CA ASP A 183 24.90 30.07 -23.90
C ASP A 183 24.07 28.90 -23.38
N VAL A 184 22.78 28.92 -23.74
CA VAL A 184 21.81 27.93 -23.29
C VAL A 184 21.05 27.34 -24.45
N ILE A 185 20.86 26.03 -24.37
CA ILE A 185 19.99 25.30 -25.27
C ILE A 185 18.61 25.23 -24.64
N TRP A 186 17.59 25.68 -25.35
CA TRP A 186 16.20 25.66 -24.88
C TRP A 186 15.58 24.28 -25.11
N LEU A 187 15.46 23.51 -24.04
CA LEU A 187 14.96 22.13 -24.08
C LEU A 187 13.63 22.00 -23.34
N CYS A 188 12.78 21.07 -23.77
CA CYS A 188 11.61 20.68 -22.98
C CYS A 188 12.06 19.92 -21.72
N ARG A 189 11.22 19.86 -20.67
CA ARG A 189 11.56 19.17 -19.42
C ARG A 189 12.02 17.70 -19.61
N HIS A 190 11.47 17.00 -20.61
CA HIS A 190 11.85 15.62 -20.91
C HIS A 190 13.26 15.53 -21.52
N CYS A 191 13.52 16.30 -22.58
CA CYS A 191 14.85 16.42 -23.19
C CYS A 191 15.90 16.94 -22.19
N HIS A 192 15.53 17.92 -21.37
CA HIS A 192 16.40 18.47 -20.35
C HIS A 192 16.80 17.44 -19.29
N ALA A 193 15.87 16.59 -18.85
CA ALA A 193 16.17 15.50 -17.91
C ALA A 193 17.07 14.42 -18.53
N SER A 194 16.84 14.04 -19.80
CA SER A 194 17.66 13.06 -20.53
C SER A 194 19.14 13.48 -20.61
N LYS A 195 19.40 14.79 -20.83
CA LYS A 195 20.77 15.35 -20.86
C LYS A 195 21.46 15.43 -19.50
N LEU A 196 20.73 15.29 -18.39
CA LEU A 196 21.33 15.30 -17.04
C LEU A 196 21.83 13.91 -16.62
N GLU A 197 21.36 12.85 -17.25
CA GLU A 197 21.78 11.46 -16.98
C GLU A 197 23.13 11.11 -17.63
N THR A 198 23.68 11.99 -18.47
CA THR A 198 24.93 11.78 -19.22
C THR A 198 26.15 12.50 -18.63
N VAL A 199 26.07 13.04 -17.41
CA VAL A 199 27.24 13.56 -16.70
C VAL A 199 27.70 12.46 -15.73
N GLU A 200 28.77 11.78 -16.11
CA GLU A 200 29.26 10.52 -15.57
C GLU A 200 29.56 10.49 -14.06
N VAL A 201 29.57 9.25 -13.59
CA VAL A 201 30.03 8.66 -12.33
C VAL A 201 31.33 9.26 -11.82
#